data_AF-A0A9D4H6P3-F1
#
_entry.id   AF-A0A9D4H6P3-F1
#
_cell.length_a   1.000
_cell.length_b   1.000
_cell.length_c   1.000
_cell.angle_alpha   90.00
_cell.angle_beta   90.00
_cell.angle_gamma   90.00
#
_symmetry.space_group_name_H-M   'P 1'
#
loop_
_entity.id
_entity.type
_entity.pdbx_description
1 polymer ?
#
loop_
_entity_poly.entity_id
_entity_poly.type
_entity_poly.pdbx_seq_one_letter_code
_entity_poly.pdbx_strand_id
1 'polypeptide(L)' 'MLSCTPNATCPFMSPNGDIVTNADLHSYPNNSFQLSVVATDKYNKNPTPYTVIVEITDINTVPKLTNVPKIDV' A
#
# COMPACT_ATOMS: atom_id res chain seq x y z
N MET A 1 -16.59 3.29 1.33
CA MET A 1 -15.54 4.31 1.16
C MET A 1 -14.19 3.66 1.43
N LEU A 2 -13.20 3.94 0.58
CA LEU A 2 -11.82 3.49 0.73
C LEU A 2 -10.97 4.72 1.08
N SER A 3 -10.13 4.61 2.10
CA SER A 3 -9.05 5.56 2.35
C SER A 3 -7.74 4.79 2.54
N CYS A 4 -6.62 5.45 2.26
CA CYS A 4 -5.31 4.82 2.35
C CYS A 4 -4.25 5.80 2.85
N THR A 5 -3.16 5.23 3.35
CA THR A 5 -1.97 5.98 3.73
C THR A 5 -0.70 5.26 3.28
N PRO A 6 0.21 5.93 2.55
CA PRO A 6 0.13 7.31 2.01
C PRO A 6 -0.74 7.45 0.73
N ASN A 7 -1.32 8.65 0.53
CA ASN A 7 -2.38 8.94 -0.46
C ASN A 7 -1.93 8.95 -1.95
N ALA A 8 -0.62 9.03 -2.24
CA ALA A 8 -0.11 9.29 -3.59
C ALA A 8 -0.39 8.16 -4.62
N THR A 9 -0.68 6.94 -4.18
CA THR A 9 -1.00 5.77 -5.03
C THR A 9 -2.14 4.95 -4.41
N CYS A 10 -3.13 5.64 -3.84
CA CYS A 10 -4.29 4.99 -3.28
C CYS A 10 -4.95 4.07 -4.33
N PRO A 11 -5.04 2.74 -4.12
CA PRO A 11 -5.78 1.90 -5.03
C PRO A 11 -7.24 2.32 -5.06
N PHE A 12 -7.95 1.96 -6.13
CA PHE A 12 -9.40 2.13 -6.19
C PHE A 12 -10.09 0.82 -5.79
N MET A 13 -11.27 0.95 -5.21
CA MET A 13 -12.18 -0.17 -4.97
C MET A 13 -13.21 -0.22 -6.09
N SER A 14 -13.34 -1.37 -6.76
CA SER A 14 -14.39 -1.62 -7.73
C SER A 14 -15.76 -1.69 -7.04
N PRO A 15 -16.88 -1.50 -7.77
CA PRO A 15 -18.22 -1.73 -7.22
C PRO A 15 -18.46 -3.15 -6.69
N ASN A 16 -17.64 -4.12 -7.14
CA ASN A 16 -17.71 -5.52 -6.71
C ASN A 16 -16.82 -5.80 -5.48
N GLY A 17 -16.11 -4.79 -4.96
CA GLY A 17 -15.22 -4.92 -3.81
C GLY A 17 -13.77 -5.28 -4.15
N ASP A 18 -13.40 -5.32 -5.43
CA ASP A 18 -12.02 -5.60 -5.83
C ASP A 18 -11.13 -4.38 -5.54
N ILE A 19 -9.91 -4.60 -5.06
CA ILE A 19 -8.92 -3.55 -4.84
C ILE A 19 -7.92 -3.61 -5.99
N VAL A 20 -7.80 -2.50 -6.72
CA VAL A 20 -6.94 -2.43 -7.91
C VAL A 20 -6.02 -1.22 -7.81
N THR A 21 -4.74 -1.45 -8.11
CA THR A 21 -3.73 -0.39 -8.17
C THR A 21 -4.06 0.58 -9.32
N ASN A 22 -3.98 1.88 -9.05
CA ASN A 22 -4.21 2.93 -10.06
C ASN A 22 -2.92 3.49 -10.69
N ALA A 23 -1.76 3.02 -10.23
CA ALA A 23 -0.45 3.47 -10.66
C ALA A 23 0.57 2.33 -10.57
N ASP A 24 1.71 2.52 -11.25
CA ASP A 24 2.88 1.66 -11.09
C ASP A 24 3.41 1.75 -9.65
N LEU A 25 3.73 0.59 -9.07
CA LEU A 25 4.25 0.45 -7.72
C LEU A 25 5.78 0.41 -7.66
N HIS A 26 6.47 0.34 -8.81
CA HIS A 26 7.93 0.23 -8.87
C HIS A 26 8.65 1.42 -8.19
N SER A 27 8.10 2.63 -8.29
CA SER A 27 8.66 3.85 -7.70
C SER A 27 8.03 4.23 -6.35
N TYR A 28 7.21 3.34 -5.76
CA TYR A 28 6.57 3.64 -4.49
C TYR A 28 7.62 3.69 -3.37
N PRO A 29 7.68 4.78 -2.58
CA PRO A 29 8.75 4.99 -1.61
C PRO A 29 8.71 4.02 -0.41
N ASN A 30 7.60 3.31 -0.23
CA ASN A 30 7.41 2.34 0.84
C ASN A 30 7.18 0.95 0.26
N ASN A 31 7.41 -0.10 1.05
CA ASN A 31 7.09 -1.47 0.63
C ASN A 31 5.70 -1.91 1.08
N SER A 32 4.88 -0.99 1.56
CA SER A 32 3.53 -1.29 2.00
C SER A 32 2.65 -0.05 2.03
N PHE A 33 1.34 -0.29 1.99
CA PHE A 33 0.34 0.71 2.31
C PHE A 33 -0.81 0.08 3.08
N GLN A 34 -1.45 0.92 3.92
CA GLN A 34 -2.61 0.53 4.71
C GLN A 34 -3.86 1.12 4.07
N LEU A 35 -4.89 0.28 3.96
CA LEU A 35 -6.22 0.65 3.47
C LEU A 35 -7.23 0.54 4.61
N SER A 36 -8.11 1.53 4.73
CA SER A 36 -9.29 1.47 5.58
C SER A 36 -10.52 1.35 4.68
N VAL A 37 -11.19 0.21 4.79
CA VAL A 37 -12.36 -0.17 3.99
C VAL A 37 -13.61 -0.01 4.83
N VAL A 38 -14.55 0.77 4.34
CA VAL A 38 -15.83 1.00 4.98
C VAL A 38 -16.96 0.60 4.03
N ALA A 39 -17.73 -0.42 4.41
CA ALA A 39 -18.94 -0.82 3.70
C ALA A 39 -20.18 -0.28 4.42
N THR A 40 -21.06 0.42 3.70
CA THR A 40 -22.33 0.95 4.21
C THR A 40 -23.49 0.24 3.52
N ASP A 41 -24.51 -0.17 4.27
CA ASP A 41 -25.80 -0.55 3.72
C ASP A 41 -26.79 0.63 3.82
N LYS A 42 -28.01 0.44 3.30
CA LYS A 42 -29.02 1.52 3.30
C LYS A 42 -29.60 1.85 4.69
N TYR A 43 -29.26 1.09 5.72
CA TYR A 43 -29.81 1.21 7.07
C TYR A 43 -28.78 1.61 8.12
N ASN A 44 -27.48 1.46 7.85
CA ASN A 44 -26.43 1.63 8.83
C ASN A 44 -25.52 2.83 8.50
N LYS A 45 -25.57 3.87 9.34
CA LYS A 45 -24.79 5.11 9.16
C LYS A 45 -23.39 5.09 9.77
N ASN A 46 -23.09 4.11 10.64
CA ASN A 46 -21.81 4.01 11.36
C ASN A 46 -21.15 2.62 11.22
N PRO A 47 -20.73 2.25 10.00
CA PRO A 47 -19.97 1.02 9.80
C PRO A 47 -18.60 1.05 10.49
N THR A 48 -18.19 -0.09 11.02
CA THR A 48 -16.83 -0.29 11.54
C THR A 48 -15.86 -0.46 10.37
N PRO A 49 -14.76 0.32 10.29
CA PRO A 49 -13.78 0.15 9.23
C PRO A 49 -12.98 -1.15 9.37
N TYR A 50 -12.69 -1.78 8.24
CA TYR A 50 -11.77 -2.91 8.16
C TYR A 50 -10.42 -2.45 7.60
N THR A 51 -9.34 -2.86 8.25
CA THR A 51 -7.98 -2.50 7.83
C THR A 51 -7.38 -3.61 6.97
N VAL A 52 -6.89 -3.25 5.78
CA VAL A 52 -6.11 -4.14 4.90
C VAL A 52 -4.69 -3.60 4.83
N ILE A 53 -3.71 -4.48 4.98
CA ILE A 53 -2.29 -4.17 4.76
C ILE A 53 -1.91 -4.82 3.44
N VAL A 54 -1.37 -4.01 2.52
CA VAL A 54 -0.85 -4.49 1.24
C VAL A 54 0.66 -4.35 1.26
N GLU A 55 1.35 -5.45 1.00
CA GLU A 55 2.80 -5.49 0.87
C GLU A 55 3.20 -5.46 -0.61
N ILE A 56 4.20 -4.66 -0.91
CA ILE A 56 4.78 -4.52 -2.24
C ILE A 56 6.07 -5.33 -2.26
N THR A 57 6.07 -6.40 -3.04
CA THR A 57 7.25 -7.22 -3.25
C THR A 57 8.10 -6.62 -4.36
N ASP A 58 9.27 -6.09 -4.01
CA ASP A 58 10.28 -5.71 -5.01
C ASP A 58 11.00 -6.98 -5.50
N ILE A 59 10.72 -7.35 -6.76
CA ILE A 59 11.31 -8.52 -7.41
C ILE A 59 12.73 -8.26 -7.96
N ASN A 60 13.22 -7.01 -7.93
CA ASN A 60 14.49 -6.58 -8.52
C ASN A 60 15.40 -5.81 -7.53
N THR A 61 15.43 -6.21 -6.25
CA THR A 61 16.30 -5.56 -5.26
C THR A 61 17.78 -5.62 -5.67
N VAL A 62 18.40 -4.46 -5.89
CA VAL A 62 19.85 -4.35 -6.14
C VAL A 62 20.59 -4.87 -4.90
N PRO A 63 21.63 -5.71 -5.05
CA PRO A 63 22.41 -6.19 -3.91
C PRO A 63 22.96 -5.03 -3.09
N LYS A 64 22.66 -5.00 -1.80
CA LYS A 64 23.28 -4.04 -0.87
C LYS A 64 24.63 -4.60 -0.42
N LEU A 65 25.70 -3.85 -0.66
CA LEU A 65 26.99 -4.12 -0.02
C LEU A 65 26.86 -3.82 1.48
N THR A 66 26.87 -4.85 2.30
CA THR A 66 27.08 -4.74 3.75
C THR A 66 28.57 -4.94 4.05
N ASN A 67 29.10 -4.19 5.01
CA ASN A 67 30.50 -4.22 5.44
C ASN A 67 31.54 -3.77 4.40
N VAL A 68 31.32 -2.62 3.74
CA VAL A 68 32.42 -1.97 3.00
C VAL A 68 33.50 -1.55 4.02
N PRO A 69 34.72 -2.13 4.00
CA PRO A 69 35.77 -1.71 4.91
C PRO A 69 36.06 -0.24 4.63
N LYS A 70 36.12 0.59 5.68
CA LYS A 70 36.74 1.91 5.53
C LYS A 70 38.20 1.68 5.17
N ILE A 71 38.56 2.03 3.94
CA ILE A 71 39.96 2.20 3.58
C ILE A 71 40.31 3.61 4.04
N ASP A 72 40.92 3.69 5.21
CA ASP A 72 41.57 4.93 5.65
C ASP A 72 42.85 5.09 4.80
N VAL A 73 42.98 6.23 4.10
CA VAL A 73 44.13 6.63 3.28
C VAL A 73 44.99 7.61 4.03
#